data_AF-A0A3C1Q9C8-F1
#
_entry.id   AF-A0A3C1Q9C8-F1
#
_cell.length_a   1.000
_cell.length_b   1.000
_cell.length_c   1.000
_cell.angle_alpha   90.00
_cell.angle_beta   90.00
_cell.angle_gamma   90.00
#
_symmetry.space_group_name_H-M   'P 1'
#
loop_
_entity.id
_entity.type
_entity.pdbx_description
1 polymer ?
#
loop_
_entity_poly.entity_id
_entity_poly.type
_entity_poly.pdbx_seq_one_letter_code
_entity_poly.pdbx_strand_id
1 'polypeptide(L)'
;MNRREPWTIGWLIALVVLASLSSAWIAWQRSRVERANSVVELCMDYNEVDLYSKLVGIKMEDCLRSLAELGVVSVALGEDTLESMERAGEVVVVRGSQALALGSNGGPYRDILLAAAEMEVFSPSDTIVIPCNVDAANLLAHRLPLRTNDGPAISVIKAGDATGYAISLPLDETLKLNLGIRPSKTAAIR
;
A
#
# COMPACT_ATOMS: atom_id res chain seq x y z
N MET A 1 -31.93 -66.00 -22.26
CA MET A 1 -32.04 -65.08 -23.41
C MET A 1 -32.45 -63.72 -22.87
N ASN A 2 -31.47 -62.85 -22.54
CA ASN A 2 -31.72 -61.63 -21.77
C ASN A 2 -32.25 -60.52 -22.70
N ARG A 3 -33.57 -60.37 -22.77
CA ARG A 3 -34.24 -59.35 -23.59
C ARG A 3 -34.02 -58.01 -22.90
N ARG A 4 -32.97 -57.27 -23.30
CA ARG A 4 -32.75 -55.90 -22.84
C ARG A 4 -33.92 -55.05 -23.35
N GLU A 5 -34.82 -54.68 -22.44
CA GLU A 5 -35.93 -53.76 -22.70
C GLU A 5 -35.35 -52.49 -23.36
N PRO A 6 -35.81 -52.10 -24.57
CA PRO A 6 -35.20 -51.02 -25.37
C PRO A 6 -35.19 -49.67 -24.65
N TRP A 7 -36.09 -49.49 -23.67
CA TRP A 7 -36.17 -48.31 -22.83
C TRP A 7 -34.95 -48.13 -21.91
N THR A 8 -34.35 -49.23 -21.43
CA THR A 8 -33.14 -49.18 -20.57
C THR A 8 -31.90 -48.72 -21.33
N ILE A 9 -31.81 -49.08 -22.62
CA ILE A 9 -30.69 -48.69 -23.49
C ILE A 9 -30.76 -47.18 -23.78
N GLY A 10 -31.95 -46.65 -24.05
CA GLY A 10 -32.16 -45.21 -24.26
C GLY A 10 -31.77 -44.38 -23.04
N TRP A 11 -32.12 -44.85 -21.83
CA TRP A 11 -31.75 -44.19 -20.59
C TRP A 11 -30.24 -44.19 -20.33
N LEU A 12 -29.56 -45.31 -20.57
CA LEU A 12 -28.11 -45.40 -20.44
C LEU A 12 -27.40 -44.46 -21.42
N ILE A 13 -27.88 -44.36 -22.67
CA ILE A 13 -27.34 -43.43 -23.66
C ILE A 13 -27.52 -41.98 -23.18
N ALA A 14 -28.69 -41.61 -22.67
CA ALA A 14 -28.95 -40.27 -22.16
C ALA A 14 -28.01 -39.89 -21.00
N LEU A 15 -27.75 -40.81 -20.06
CA LEU A 15 -26.81 -40.60 -18.96
C LEU A 15 -25.37 -40.42 -19.46
N VAL A 16 -24.94 -41.23 -20.43
CA VAL A 16 -23.60 -41.10 -21.02
C VAL A 16 -23.44 -39.77 -21.75
N VAL A 17 -24.45 -39.33 -22.49
CA VAL A 17 -24.45 -38.04 -23.19
C VAL A 17 -24.39 -36.88 -22.19
N LEU A 18 -25.19 -36.93 -21.13
CA LEU A 18 -25.20 -35.90 -20.09
C LEU A 18 -23.85 -35.81 -19.35
N ALA A 19 -23.26 -36.96 -19.00
CA ALA A 19 -21.94 -37.03 -18.38
C ALA A 19 -20.85 -36.49 -19.31
N SER A 20 -20.91 -36.82 -20.61
CA SER A 20 -19.96 -36.34 -21.62
C SER A 20 -20.05 -34.83 -21.83
N LEU A 21 -21.26 -34.28 -21.93
CA LEU A 21 -21.51 -32.85 -22.02
C LEU A 21 -21.00 -32.10 -20.78
N SER A 22 -21.27 -32.64 -19.59
CA SER A 22 -20.80 -32.06 -18.33
C SER A 22 -19.27 -32.05 -18.25
N SER A 23 -18.62 -33.15 -18.66
CA SER A 23 -17.16 -33.26 -18.70
C SER A 23 -16.55 -32.28 -19.71
N ALA A 24 -17.09 -32.19 -20.92
CA ALA A 24 -16.63 -31.27 -21.96
C ALA A 24 -16.77 -29.80 -21.53
N TRP A 25 -17.87 -29.45 -20.86
CA TRP A 25 -18.08 -28.10 -20.32
C TRP A 25 -17.01 -27.71 -19.30
N ILE A 26 -16.73 -28.59 -18.33
CA ILE A 26 -15.69 -28.39 -17.31
C ILE A 26 -14.31 -28.26 -17.95
N ALA A 27 -13.99 -29.12 -18.92
CA ALA A 27 -12.70 -29.08 -19.63
C ALA A 27 -12.53 -27.77 -20.41
N TRP A 28 -13.59 -27.25 -21.02
CA TRP A 28 -13.55 -25.97 -21.73
C TRP A 28 -13.37 -24.78 -20.78
N GLN A 29 -14.10 -24.74 -19.66
CA GLN A 29 -13.90 -23.71 -18.64
C GLN A 29 -12.46 -23.73 -18.11
N ARG A 30 -11.95 -24.91 -17.80
CA ARG A 30 -10.57 -25.08 -17.33
C ARG A 30 -9.55 -24.60 -18.35
N SER A 31 -9.72 -24.95 -19.62
CA SER A 31 -8.82 -24.50 -20.70
C SER A 31 -8.81 -22.98 -20.88
N ARG A 32 -9.95 -22.31 -20.70
CA ARG A 32 -10.02 -20.84 -20.74
C ARG A 32 -9.26 -20.20 -19.59
N VAL A 33 -9.39 -20.75 -18.38
CA VAL A 33 -8.67 -20.27 -17.19
C VAL A 33 -7.18 -20.52 -17.32
N GLU A 34 -6.76 -21.71 -17.76
CA GLU A 34 -5.35 -22.05 -17.97
C GLU A 34 -4.68 -21.15 -19.01
N ARG A 35 -5.38 -20.82 -20.10
CA ARG A 35 -4.85 -19.86 -21.09
C ARG A 35 -4.64 -18.46 -20.50
N ALA A 36 -5.58 -17.98 -19.70
CA ALA A 36 -5.46 -16.69 -19.02
C ALA A 36 -4.30 -16.68 -17.99
N ASN A 37 -4.03 -17.82 -17.36
CA ASN A 37 -2.99 -17.96 -16.34
C ASN A 37 -1.63 -18.45 -16.88
N SER A 38 -1.50 -18.64 -18.19
CA SER A 38 -0.28 -19.11 -18.86
C SER A 38 0.58 -17.97 -19.46
N VAL A 39 0.15 -16.73 -19.26
CA VAL A 39 0.87 -15.55 -19.74
C VAL A 39 1.81 -15.08 -18.62
N VAL A 40 3.11 -15.04 -18.92
CA VAL A 40 4.09 -14.39 -18.04
C VAL A 40 4.08 -12.90 -18.36
N GLU A 41 3.67 -12.11 -17.39
CA GLU A 41 3.65 -10.65 -17.48
C GLU A 41 4.91 -10.08 -16.83
N LEU A 42 5.54 -9.09 -17.49
CA LEU A 42 6.65 -8.38 -16.88
C LEU A 42 6.09 -7.21 -16.04
N CYS A 43 6.35 -7.27 -14.73
CA CYS A 43 5.97 -6.25 -13.77
C CYS A 43 7.23 -5.58 -13.21
N MET A 44 7.26 -4.25 -13.17
CA MET A 44 8.38 -3.47 -12.63
C MET A 44 7.94 -2.67 -11.39
N ASP A 45 8.83 -2.37 -10.45
CA ASP A 45 8.50 -1.53 -9.30
C ASP A 45 8.37 -0.06 -9.72
N TYR A 46 7.26 0.60 -9.36
CA TYR A 46 7.02 2.01 -9.69
C TYR A 46 8.12 2.93 -9.18
N ASN A 47 8.65 2.67 -7.98
CA ASN A 47 9.70 3.51 -7.39
C ASN A 47 11.02 3.35 -8.14
N GLU A 48 11.32 2.16 -8.67
CA GLU A 48 12.49 1.96 -9.53
C GLU A 48 12.33 2.71 -10.86
N VAL A 49 11.12 2.69 -11.46
CA VAL A 49 10.83 3.49 -12.65
C VAL A 49 10.96 4.99 -12.36
N ASP A 50 10.48 5.44 -11.20
CA ASP A 50 10.60 6.85 -10.77
C ASP A 50 12.05 7.28 -10.62
N LEU A 51 12.85 6.48 -9.92
CA LEU A 51 14.29 6.71 -9.80
C LEU A 51 14.97 6.72 -11.17
N TYR A 52 14.65 5.76 -12.03
CA TYR A 52 15.21 5.68 -13.38
C TYR A 52 14.84 6.90 -14.22
N SER A 53 13.58 7.33 -14.20
CA SER A 53 13.11 8.51 -14.93
C SER A 53 13.87 9.78 -14.51
N LYS A 54 14.10 9.94 -13.20
CA LYS A 54 14.88 11.04 -12.62
C LYS A 54 16.36 10.98 -13.01
N LEU A 55 16.95 9.78 -13.01
CA LEU A 55 18.35 9.58 -13.40
C LEU A 55 18.59 9.91 -14.88
N VAL A 56 17.67 9.55 -15.75
CA VAL A 56 17.75 9.79 -17.20
C VAL A 56 17.26 11.19 -17.57
N GLY A 57 16.47 11.84 -16.71
CA GLY A 57 15.90 13.16 -16.94
C GLY A 57 14.71 13.17 -17.89
N ILE A 58 13.99 12.04 -17.98
CA ILE A 58 12.76 11.91 -18.78
C ILE A 58 11.53 12.00 -17.88
N LYS A 59 10.40 12.43 -18.45
CA LYS A 59 9.14 12.43 -17.72
C LYS A 59 8.69 11.01 -17.44
N MET A 60 8.02 10.82 -16.30
CA MET A 60 7.50 9.52 -15.88
C MET A 60 6.58 8.91 -16.94
N GLU A 61 5.69 9.70 -17.54
CA GLU A 61 4.72 9.16 -18.52
C GLU A 61 5.42 8.65 -19.77
N ASP A 62 6.49 9.32 -20.21
CA ASP A 62 7.29 8.91 -21.36
C ASP A 62 8.13 7.67 -21.02
N CYS A 63 8.67 7.58 -19.80
CA CYS A 63 9.39 6.40 -19.31
C CYS A 63 8.48 5.16 -19.29
N LEU A 64 7.27 5.30 -18.73
CA LEU A 64 6.28 4.22 -18.68
C LEU A 64 5.83 3.80 -20.08
N ARG A 65 5.67 4.76 -21.01
CA ARG A 65 5.34 4.45 -22.41
C ARG A 65 6.45 3.63 -23.07
N SER A 66 7.71 4.03 -22.90
CA SER A 66 8.85 3.27 -23.43
C SER A 66 8.96 1.87 -22.82
N LEU A 67 8.68 1.72 -21.52
CA LEU A 67 8.63 0.41 -20.86
C LEU A 67 7.49 -0.47 -21.40
N ALA A 68 6.31 0.12 -21.66
CA ALA A 68 5.19 -0.60 -22.27
C ALA A 68 5.51 -1.08 -23.70
N GLU A 69 6.21 -0.28 -24.50
CA GLU A 69 6.71 -0.68 -25.83
C GLU A 69 7.69 -1.85 -25.76
N LEU A 70 8.42 -1.99 -24.65
CA LEU A 70 9.33 -3.11 -24.37
C LEU A 70 8.61 -4.34 -23.76
N GLY A 71 7.28 -4.27 -23.57
CA GLY A 71 6.47 -5.36 -23.04
C GLY A 71 6.26 -5.33 -21.52
N VAL A 72 6.67 -4.27 -20.82
CA VAL A 72 6.38 -4.05 -19.40
C VAL A 72 5.00 -3.41 -19.27
N VAL A 73 3.98 -4.24 -19.08
CA VAL A 73 2.58 -3.78 -19.09
C VAL A 73 1.98 -3.60 -17.69
N SER A 74 2.69 -4.03 -16.64
CA SER A 74 2.31 -3.76 -15.24
C SER A 74 3.42 -3.09 -14.45
N VAL A 75 2.99 -2.34 -13.45
CA VAL A 75 3.85 -1.71 -12.46
C VAL A 75 3.33 -2.01 -11.06
N ALA A 76 4.21 -2.46 -10.17
CA ALA A 76 3.91 -2.69 -8.77
C ALA A 76 4.00 -1.37 -8.00
N LEU A 77 2.92 -1.03 -7.31
CA LEU A 77 2.89 0.14 -6.43
C LEU A 77 3.12 -0.30 -4.99
N GLY A 78 4.24 0.12 -4.41
CA GLY A 78 4.57 -0.13 -3.01
C GLY A 78 3.66 0.63 -2.05
N GLU A 79 3.43 0.05 -0.88
CA GLU A 79 2.79 0.74 0.24
C GLU A 79 3.74 1.76 0.86
N ASP A 80 3.18 2.85 1.38
CA ASP A 80 3.98 3.87 2.05
C ASP A 80 4.15 3.52 3.53
N THR A 81 5.40 3.55 3.99
CA THR A 81 5.78 3.51 5.40
C THR A 81 6.22 4.88 5.87
N LEU A 82 6.19 5.12 7.19
CA LEU A 82 6.74 6.35 7.76
C LEU A 82 8.22 6.54 7.39
N GLU A 83 9.00 5.45 7.31
CA GLU A 83 10.38 5.48 6.81
C GLU A 83 10.49 5.97 5.36
N SER A 84 9.65 5.45 4.46
CA SER A 84 9.65 5.86 3.06
C SER A 84 9.25 7.33 2.88
N MET A 85 8.30 7.80 3.69
CA MET A 85 7.84 9.19 3.70
C MET A 85 8.89 10.13 4.29
N GLU A 86 9.62 9.70 5.32
CA GLU A 86 10.71 10.46 5.91
C GLU A 86 11.86 10.62 4.90
N ARG A 87 12.26 9.53 4.23
CA ARG A 87 13.28 9.57 3.17
C ARG A 87 12.89 10.48 2.00
N ALA A 88 11.60 10.57 1.70
CA ALA A 88 11.07 11.47 0.69
C ALA A 88 10.98 12.94 1.16
N GLY A 89 11.24 13.23 2.44
CA GLY A 89 11.14 14.57 3.04
C GLY A 89 9.69 15.04 3.25
N GLU A 90 8.73 14.11 3.24
CA GLU A 90 7.30 14.43 3.37
C GLU A 90 6.83 14.45 4.82
N VAL A 91 7.58 13.78 5.70
CA VAL A 91 7.38 13.80 7.15
C VAL A 91 8.73 13.97 7.84
N VAL A 92 8.69 14.61 9.00
CA VAL A 92 9.81 14.67 9.94
C VAL A 92 9.48 13.77 11.12
N VAL A 93 10.35 12.82 11.40
CA VAL A 93 10.18 11.87 12.51
C VAL A 93 11.24 12.16 13.57
N VAL A 94 10.80 12.43 14.80
CA VAL A 94 11.66 12.88 15.90
C VAL A 94 11.42 12.00 17.12
N ARG A 95 12.50 11.50 17.73
CA ARG A 95 12.40 10.81 19.03
C ARG A 95 11.99 11.79 20.12
N GLY A 96 11.26 11.36 21.13
CA GLY A 96 10.76 12.28 22.13
C GLY A 96 11.84 12.97 22.95
N SER A 97 12.92 12.27 23.25
CA SER A 97 14.15 12.86 23.81
C SER A 97 14.75 13.96 22.92
N GLN A 98 14.74 13.80 21.59
CA GLN A 98 15.22 14.81 20.65
C GLN A 98 14.24 15.98 20.53
N ALA A 99 12.94 15.72 20.62
CA ALA A 99 11.92 16.76 20.56
C ALA A 99 12.05 17.75 21.73
N LEU A 100 12.34 17.27 22.94
CA LEU A 100 12.60 18.12 24.11
C LEU A 100 13.84 19.02 23.90
N ALA A 101 14.89 18.47 23.29
CA ALA A 101 16.12 19.21 22.98
C ALA A 101 15.93 20.22 21.82
N LEU A 102 15.11 19.90 20.82
CA LEU A 102 14.89 20.75 19.65
C LEU A 102 13.86 21.84 19.92
N GLY A 103 12.82 21.56 20.71
CA GLY A 103 11.81 22.53 21.12
C GLY A 103 12.38 23.66 21.97
N SER A 104 13.42 23.38 22.76
CA SER A 104 14.11 24.39 23.57
C SER A 104 15.10 25.27 22.78
N ASN A 105 15.62 24.78 21.65
CA ASN A 105 16.66 25.46 20.85
C ASN A 105 16.13 26.33 19.70
N GLY A 106 14.81 26.49 19.56
CA GLY A 106 14.22 27.44 18.60
C GLY A 106 14.26 27.01 17.13
N GLY A 107 14.28 25.69 16.85
CA GLY A 107 14.33 25.15 15.49
C GLY A 107 13.02 25.19 14.70
N PRO A 108 13.01 24.70 13.45
CA PRO A 108 11.78 24.48 12.69
C PRO A 108 10.86 23.51 13.46
N TYR A 109 9.55 23.72 13.36
CA TYR A 109 8.51 22.96 14.09
C TYR A 109 8.51 23.11 15.62
N ARG A 110 9.19 24.14 16.17
CA ARG A 110 9.25 24.43 17.61
C ARG A 110 7.88 24.36 18.29
N ASP A 111 6.86 24.97 17.70
CA ASP A 111 5.55 25.07 18.35
C ASP A 111 4.90 23.69 18.52
N ILE A 112 5.07 22.78 17.55
CA ILE A 112 4.59 21.39 17.65
C ILE A 112 5.42 20.62 18.69
N LEU A 113 6.75 20.75 18.65
CA LEU A 113 7.62 20.02 19.57
C LEU A 113 7.42 20.47 21.03
N LEU A 114 7.17 21.77 21.25
CA LEU A 114 6.85 22.32 22.57
C LEU A 114 5.48 21.82 23.04
N ALA A 115 4.46 21.89 22.17
CA ALA A 115 3.13 21.38 22.50
C ALA A 115 3.15 19.87 22.79
N ALA A 116 4.03 19.10 22.15
CA ALA A 116 4.23 17.68 22.45
C ALA A 116 4.87 17.47 23.83
N ALA A 117 5.87 18.29 24.19
CA ALA A 117 6.55 18.23 25.48
C ALA A 117 5.64 18.57 26.67
N GLU A 118 4.60 19.37 26.45
CA GLU A 118 3.60 19.73 27.47
C GLU A 118 2.56 18.61 27.70
N MET A 119 2.53 17.56 26.87
CA MET A 119 1.58 16.46 27.05
C MET A 119 2.04 15.51 28.17
N GLU A 120 1.21 15.32 29.20
CA GLU A 120 1.46 14.39 30.33
C GLU A 120 1.66 12.93 29.91
N VAL A 121 1.15 12.54 28.73
CA VAL A 121 1.17 11.16 28.22
C VAL A 121 2.49 10.82 27.50
N PHE A 122 3.40 11.77 27.38
CA PHE A 122 4.57 11.66 26.51
C PHE A 122 5.81 11.07 27.22
N SER A 123 6.27 9.92 26.75
CA SER A 123 7.54 9.31 27.17
C SER A 123 8.70 9.77 26.27
N PRO A 124 9.94 9.89 26.79
CA PRO A 124 11.13 10.16 25.97
C PRO A 124 11.41 9.12 24.87
N SER A 125 10.83 7.92 25.01
CA SER A 125 10.89 6.82 24.04
C SER A 125 9.87 6.95 22.91
N ASP A 126 8.86 7.80 23.07
CA ASP A 126 7.80 7.98 22.07
C ASP A 126 8.33 8.73 20.86
N THR A 127 7.62 8.61 19.75
CA THR A 127 8.04 9.18 18.47
C THR A 127 7.03 10.22 18.00
N ILE A 128 7.50 11.39 17.61
CA ILE A 128 6.69 12.47 17.05
C ILE A 128 6.87 12.46 15.54
N VAL A 129 5.76 12.45 14.82
CA VAL A 129 5.69 12.52 13.36
C VAL A 129 5.03 13.83 12.97
N ILE A 130 5.69 14.60 12.13
CA ILE A 130 5.23 15.91 11.66
C ILE A 130 5.12 15.88 10.13
N PRO A 131 3.91 15.98 9.54
CA PRO A 131 3.75 16.12 8.11
C PRO A 131 4.31 17.45 7.60
N CYS A 132 5.03 17.40 6.48
CA CYS A 132 5.62 18.56 5.83
C CYS A 132 4.83 19.03 4.61
N ASN A 133 3.86 18.24 4.14
CA ASN A 133 2.99 18.60 3.02
C ASN A 133 1.53 18.18 3.30
N VAL A 134 0.61 18.74 2.51
CA VAL A 134 -0.84 18.53 2.66
C VAL A 134 -1.23 17.07 2.42
N ASP A 135 -0.58 16.39 1.47
CA ASP A 135 -0.86 14.99 1.15
C ASP A 135 -0.48 14.04 2.28
N ALA A 136 0.68 14.25 2.91
CA ALA A 136 1.13 13.51 4.07
C ALA A 136 0.24 13.79 5.28
N ALA A 137 -0.15 15.05 5.51
CA ALA A 137 -1.08 15.40 6.58
C ALA A 137 -2.42 14.67 6.43
N ASN A 138 -2.98 14.67 5.20
CA ASN A 138 -4.21 13.95 4.90
C ASN A 138 -4.05 12.43 5.08
N LEU A 139 -2.96 11.85 4.60
CA LEU A 139 -2.71 10.42 4.76
C LEU A 139 -2.62 10.02 6.23
N LEU A 140 -1.81 10.73 7.02
CA LEU A 140 -1.62 10.46 8.45
C LEU A 140 -2.93 10.58 9.21
N ALA A 141 -3.71 11.65 8.97
CA ALA A 141 -5.00 11.87 9.62
C ALA A 141 -6.00 10.71 9.39
N HIS A 142 -5.99 10.11 8.19
CA HIS A 142 -6.93 9.04 7.85
C HIS A 142 -6.40 7.64 8.19
N ARG A 143 -5.10 7.39 8.07
CA ARG A 143 -4.52 6.04 8.17
C ARG A 143 -4.00 5.70 9.56
N LEU A 144 -3.41 6.65 10.27
CA LEU A 144 -2.85 6.38 11.60
C LEU A 144 -3.90 5.90 12.60
N PRO A 145 -5.12 6.48 12.68
CA PRO A 145 -6.15 5.98 13.60
C PRO A 145 -6.62 4.56 13.23
N LEU A 146 -6.71 4.26 11.92
CA LEU A 146 -7.17 2.95 11.43
C LEU A 146 -6.17 1.83 11.70
N ARG A 147 -4.87 2.13 11.65
CA ARG A 147 -3.80 1.13 11.87
C ARG A 147 -3.56 0.81 13.35
N THR A 148 -4.21 1.57 14.23
CA THR A 148 -3.84 1.63 15.64
C THR A 148 -5.04 1.40 16.57
N ASN A 149 -6.18 0.99 16.03
CA ASN A 149 -7.41 0.72 16.80
C ASN A 149 -7.23 -0.29 17.95
N ASP A 150 -6.20 -1.15 17.89
CA ASP A 150 -5.78 -2.09 18.96
C ASP A 150 -4.26 -1.94 19.29
N GLY A 151 -3.64 -0.84 18.85
CA GLY A 151 -2.19 -0.64 18.83
C GLY A 151 -1.70 0.44 19.81
N PRO A 152 -0.52 1.03 19.57
CA PRO A 152 0.07 2.04 20.45
C PRO A 152 -0.79 3.30 20.57
N ALA A 153 -0.81 3.97 21.73
CA ALA A 153 -1.58 5.21 21.85
C ALA A 153 -1.05 6.28 20.87
N ILE A 154 -1.95 6.88 20.07
CA ILE A 154 -1.65 8.06 19.26
C ILE A 154 -2.31 9.27 19.89
N SER A 155 -1.53 10.33 20.08
CA SER A 155 -2.04 11.62 20.48
C SER A 155 -1.79 12.65 19.36
N VAL A 156 -2.83 13.42 19.04
CA VAL A 156 -2.75 14.47 18.03
C VAL A 156 -2.30 15.76 18.72
N ILE A 157 -1.18 16.30 18.25
CA ILE A 157 -0.62 17.57 18.72
C ILE A 157 -1.06 18.65 17.73
N LYS A 158 -1.64 19.74 18.24
CA LYS A 158 -2.01 20.90 17.41
C LYS A 158 -1.26 22.12 17.92
N ALA A 159 -0.56 22.80 17.02
CA ALA A 159 0.13 24.05 17.30
C ALA A 159 -0.14 25.04 16.17
N GLY A 160 -1.07 25.97 16.39
CA GLY A 160 -1.58 26.85 15.34
C GLY A 160 -2.23 26.04 14.22
N ASP A 161 -1.77 26.28 12.98
CA ASP A 161 -2.24 25.57 11.78
C ASP A 161 -1.48 24.25 11.53
N ALA A 162 -0.43 23.97 12.30
CA ALA A 162 0.38 22.78 12.13
C ALA A 162 -0.09 21.65 13.06
N THR A 163 -0.16 20.44 12.52
CA THR A 163 -0.57 19.23 13.25
C THR A 163 0.59 18.24 13.30
N GLY A 164 0.91 17.74 14.49
CA GLY A 164 1.82 16.61 14.69
C GLY A 164 1.11 15.41 15.30
N TYR A 165 1.74 14.25 15.24
CA TYR A 165 1.24 13.01 15.84
C TYR A 165 2.31 12.44 16.76
N ALA A 166 2.01 12.32 18.05
CA ALA A 166 2.84 11.54 18.96
C ALA A 166 2.33 10.10 18.98
N ILE A 167 3.24 9.17 18.74
CA ILE A 167 2.99 7.74 18.66
C ILE A 167 3.77 7.11 19.81
N SER A 168 3.06 6.37 20.68
CA SER A 168 3.68 5.67 21.81
C SER A 168 4.38 4.39 21.36
N LEU A 169 5.43 4.57 20.55
CA LEU A 169 6.31 3.55 20.02
C LEU A 169 7.73 4.13 19.89
N PRO A 170 8.76 3.28 20.04
CA PRO A 170 10.11 3.66 19.71
C PRO A 170 10.25 3.98 18.21
N LEU A 171 11.24 4.81 17.87
CA LEU A 171 11.47 5.29 16.50
C LEU A 171 11.52 4.15 15.49
N ASP A 172 12.26 3.09 15.82
CA ASP A 172 12.57 2.02 14.88
C ASP A 172 11.34 1.17 14.55
N GLU A 173 10.35 1.11 15.45
CA GLU A 173 9.04 0.48 15.17
C GLU A 173 8.10 1.45 14.48
N THR A 174 8.11 2.72 14.87
CA THR A 174 7.31 3.78 14.24
C THR A 174 7.63 3.90 12.76
N LEU A 175 8.91 3.89 12.38
CA LEU A 175 9.34 3.98 10.98
C LEU A 175 8.81 2.82 10.11
N LYS A 176 8.62 1.65 10.71
CA LYS A 176 8.10 0.44 10.03
C LYS A 176 6.57 0.45 9.91
N LEU A 177 5.87 1.42 10.52
CA LEU A 177 4.43 1.51 10.39
C LEU A 177 4.04 1.73 8.93
N ASN A 178 3.24 0.79 8.46
CA ASN A 178 2.71 0.77 7.11
C ASN A 178 1.37 1.52 7.06
N LEU A 179 1.29 2.51 6.19
CA LEU A 179 0.14 3.40 5.99
C LEU A 179 -0.70 3.00 4.77
N GLY A 180 -0.26 1.99 4.03
CA GLY A 180 -0.88 1.49 2.82
C GLY A 180 -0.58 2.37 1.60
N ILE A 181 -1.30 2.11 0.52
CA ILE A 181 -1.13 2.84 -0.74
C ILE A 181 -1.78 4.23 -0.64
N ARG A 182 -1.03 5.24 -1.07
CA ARG A 182 -1.51 6.62 -1.20
C ARG A 182 -2.45 6.82 -2.40
N PRO A 183 -3.60 7.49 -2.20
CA PRO A 183 -4.49 7.86 -3.32
C PRO A 183 -3.80 8.72 -4.40
N SER A 184 -2.90 9.61 -4.00
CA SER A 184 -2.15 10.47 -4.94
C SER A 184 -1.24 9.66 -5.87
N LYS A 185 -0.55 8.64 -5.34
CA LYS A 185 0.25 7.70 -6.15
C LYS A 185 -0.62 6.91 -7.13
N THR A 186 -1.80 6.46 -6.69
CA THR A 186 -2.73 5.75 -7.59
C THR A 186 -3.27 6.68 -8.69
N ALA A 187 -3.52 7.95 -8.38
CA ALA A 187 -3.97 8.94 -9.36
C ALA A 187 -2.91 9.28 -10.41
N ALA A 188 -1.61 9.25 -10.03
CA ALA A 188 -0.51 9.55 -10.93
C ALA A 188 -0.26 8.50 -12.03
N ILE A 189 -0.82 7.29 -11.86
CA ILE A 189 -0.62 6.14 -12.77
C ILE A 189 -1.79 5.96 -13.74
N ARG A 190 -2.84 6.79 -13.62
CA ARG A 190 -4.07 6.69 -14.43
C ARG A 190 -4.01 7.59 -15.66
#